data_AF-A0A093Z9A4-F1
#
_entry.id   AF-A0A093Z9A4-F1
#
_cell.length_a   1.000
_cell.length_b   1.000
_cell.length_c   1.000
_cell.angle_alpha   90.00
_cell.angle_beta   90.00
_cell.angle_gamma   90.00
#
_symmetry.space_group_name_H-M   'P 1'
#
loop_
_entity.id
_entity.type
_entity.pdbx_description
1 polymer ?
#
loop_
_entity_poly.entity_id
_entity_poly.type
_entity_poly.pdbx_seq_one_letter_code
_entity_poly.pdbx_strand_id
1 'polypeptide(L)'
;MSAPDVDTAAASGMAGLEIKNPDASKDGFTELQLSELERQILDLYDRLEELQLEIGLLSASEATQDASAEEVTDEDIQAEQQALLEAKSRYALKKSIAESILVANPILKAVHAGSNASPIERDLLPLIQQRDDASTELAATAAQVLAAREALTAVEAERVVLSRSNTELAGKMVGLAEQVEVQKKGDISDPELRGKIEEMEREVRRSRQRWRLMKGVASGVVAGSGMDWARDEKLRALVLEEDSDEE
;
A
#
# COMPACT_ATOMS: atom_id res chain seq x y z
N MET A 1 -46.03 1.27 16.41
CA MET A 1 -45.25 0.03 16.20
C MET A 1 -44.03 0.44 15.39
N SER A 2 -42.99 0.88 16.11
CA SER A 2 -41.66 0.27 16.16
C SER A 2 -40.88 0.44 14.86
N ALA A 3 -40.07 1.49 14.82
CA ALA A 3 -38.88 1.54 13.98
C ALA A 3 -37.82 0.59 14.58
N PRO A 4 -37.05 -0.15 13.76
CA PRO A 4 -35.93 -0.92 14.26
C PRO A 4 -34.74 0.01 14.51
N ASP A 5 -34.21 -0.07 15.73
CA ASP A 5 -32.93 0.51 16.12
C ASP A 5 -31.83 -0.12 15.26
N VAL A 6 -31.27 0.66 14.33
CA VAL A 6 -30.09 0.28 13.56
C VAL A 6 -28.87 0.60 14.42
N ASP A 7 -28.42 -0.45 15.11
CA ASP A 7 -27.07 -0.72 15.58
C ASP A 7 -26.12 0.48 15.69
N THR A 8 -26.12 1.06 16.88
CA THR A 8 -24.98 1.77 17.48
C THR A 8 -23.76 0.88 17.73
N ALA A 9 -23.79 -0.40 17.30
CA ALA A 9 -22.69 -1.35 17.43
C ALA A 9 -21.53 -1.12 16.44
N ALA A 10 -21.77 -0.49 15.29
CA ALA A 10 -20.71 -0.25 14.29
C ALA A 10 -19.70 0.83 14.72
N ALA A 11 -20.06 1.71 15.67
CA ALA A 11 -19.18 2.77 16.15
C ALA A 11 -18.20 2.30 17.24
N SER A 12 -18.44 1.15 17.88
CA SER A 12 -17.58 0.64 18.97
C SER A 12 -16.36 -0.17 18.49
N GLY A 13 -16.28 -0.53 17.21
CA GLY A 13 -15.16 -1.31 16.66
C GLY A 13 -13.91 -0.48 16.29
N MET A 14 -14.02 0.84 16.23
CA MET A 14 -12.94 1.73 15.78
C MET A 14 -12.10 2.32 16.93
N ALA A 15 -12.45 2.06 18.18
CA ALA A 15 -11.84 2.68 19.36
C ALA A 15 -10.54 2.00 19.87
N GLY A 16 -9.92 1.12 19.08
CA GLY A 16 -8.77 0.32 19.51
C GLY A 16 -7.48 0.47 18.69
N LEU A 17 -7.45 1.32 17.67
CA LEU A 17 -6.26 1.52 16.83
C LEU A 17 -5.37 2.63 17.39
N GLU A 18 -4.87 2.45 18.62
CA GLU A 18 -3.61 3.09 18.99
C GLU A 18 -2.49 2.39 18.23
N ILE A 19 -2.22 2.87 17.02
CA ILE A 19 -0.94 2.65 16.36
C ILE A 19 0.08 3.41 17.20
N LYS A 20 0.59 2.75 18.25
CA LYS A 20 1.80 3.20 18.92
C LYS A 20 2.87 3.26 17.84
N ASN A 21 3.24 4.47 17.46
CA ASN A 21 4.39 4.73 16.62
C ASN A 21 5.60 4.07 17.32
N PRO A 22 6.21 3.00 16.75
CA PRO A 22 7.33 2.33 17.41
C PRO A 22 8.60 3.21 17.44
N ASP A 23 8.58 4.38 16.79
CA ASP A 23 9.72 5.29 16.73
C ASP A 23 9.95 6.12 18.00
N ALA A 24 9.16 5.92 19.07
CA ALA A 24 9.41 6.54 20.36
C ALA A 24 10.03 5.53 21.33
N SER A 25 11.37 5.51 21.33
CA SER A 25 12.27 4.92 22.32
C SER A 25 12.44 3.39 22.30
N LYS A 26 13.47 2.94 21.57
CA LYS A 26 14.71 2.35 22.13
C LYS A 26 15.73 2.25 20.98
N ASP A 27 16.63 3.23 20.88
CA ASP A 27 17.98 3.01 20.35
C ASP A 27 18.71 2.05 21.31
N GLY A 28 18.23 0.82 21.34
CA GLY A 28 18.54 -0.21 22.32
C GLY A 28 18.81 -1.53 21.63
N PHE A 29 19.12 -1.52 20.33
CA PHE A 29 20.22 -2.37 19.92
C PHE A 29 21.40 -1.88 20.76
N THR A 30 21.71 -2.58 21.85
CA THR A 30 23.08 -2.57 22.33
C THR A 30 23.89 -3.01 21.12
N GLU A 31 24.39 -2.03 20.35
CA GLU A 31 25.38 -2.28 19.32
C GLU A 31 26.36 -3.25 19.96
N LEU A 32 26.58 -4.40 19.33
CA LEU A 32 27.73 -5.21 19.68
C LEU A 32 28.90 -4.23 19.69
N GLN A 33 29.39 -3.88 20.87
CA GLN A 33 30.48 -2.93 21.01
C GLN A 33 31.73 -3.68 20.63
N LEU A 34 31.87 -3.88 19.31
CA LEU A 34 33.01 -4.52 18.72
C LEU A 34 34.22 -3.69 19.09
N SER A 35 35.19 -4.36 19.69
CA SER A 35 36.50 -3.77 19.93
C SER A 35 37.06 -3.24 18.63
N GLU A 36 37.91 -2.20 18.70
CA GLU A 36 38.58 -1.64 17.53
C GLU A 36 39.35 -2.73 16.75
N LEU A 37 39.90 -3.72 17.46
CA LEU A 37 40.55 -4.89 16.85
C LEU A 37 39.57 -5.80 16.12
N GLU A 38 38.36 -6.01 16.66
CA GLU A 38 37.34 -6.86 16.02
C GLU A 38 36.82 -6.21 14.75
N ARG A 39 36.65 -4.88 14.75
CA ARG A 39 36.31 -4.12 13.53
C ARG A 39 37.41 -4.24 12.48
N GLN A 40 38.67 -4.06 12.88
CA GLN A 40 39.81 -4.24 11.97
C GLN A 40 39.89 -5.66 11.39
N ILE A 41 39.58 -6.69 12.17
CA ILE A 41 39.56 -8.08 11.68
C ILE A 41 38.46 -8.26 10.62
N LEU A 42 37.28 -7.68 10.81
CA LEU A 42 36.20 -7.73 9.83
C LEU A 42 36.57 -6.97 8.55
N ASP A 43 37.13 -5.76 8.67
CA ASP A 43 37.60 -4.99 7.52
C ASP A 43 38.69 -5.76 6.73
N LEU A 44 39.58 -6.47 7.43
CA LEU A 44 40.60 -7.31 6.79
C LEU A 44 39.98 -8.54 6.11
N TYR A 45 38.92 -9.13 6.67
CA TYR A 45 38.19 -10.23 6.04
C TYR A 45 37.52 -9.76 4.74
N ASP A 46 36.84 -8.61 4.77
CA ASP A 46 36.21 -8.01 3.58
C ASP A 46 37.25 -7.69 2.50
N ARG A 47 38.40 -7.12 2.91
CA ARG A 47 39.51 -6.84 2.00
C ARG A 47 40.11 -8.11 1.42
N LEU A 48 40.15 -9.20 2.18
CA LEU A 48 40.64 -10.49 1.70
C LEU A 48 39.69 -11.08 0.65
N GLU A 49 38.37 -11.00 0.86
CA GLU A 49 37.38 -11.43 -0.13
C GLU A 49 37.50 -10.61 -1.43
N GLU A 50 37.69 -9.29 -1.33
CA GLU A 50 37.94 -8.41 -2.47
C GLU A 50 39.21 -8.81 -3.25
N LEU A 51 40.33 -9.03 -2.55
CA LEU A 51 41.59 -9.45 -3.18
C LEU A 51 41.47 -10.82 -3.85
N GLN A 52 40.70 -11.76 -3.27
CA GLN A 52 40.44 -13.05 -3.91
C GLN A 52 39.68 -12.89 -5.22
N LEU A 53 38.73 -11.94 -5.30
CA LEU A 53 38.03 -11.63 -6.53
C LEU A 53 38.96 -10.98 -7.57
N GLU A 54 39.83 -10.05 -7.15
CA GLU A 54 40.83 -9.43 -8.02
C GLU A 54 41.79 -10.46 -8.62
N ILE A 55 42.33 -11.36 -7.79
CA ILE A 55 43.19 -12.47 -8.25
C ILE A 55 42.43 -13.38 -9.22
N GLY A 56 41.16 -13.69 -8.91
CA GLY A 56 40.29 -14.45 -9.80
C GLY A 56 40.13 -13.81 -11.18
N LEU A 57 39.95 -12.49 -11.22
CA LEU A 57 39.78 -11.73 -12.47
C LEU A 57 41.08 -11.65 -13.28
N LEU A 58 42.21 -11.44 -12.62
CA LEU A 58 43.53 -11.41 -13.26
C LEU A 58 43.90 -12.79 -13.82
N SER A 59 43.73 -13.85 -13.04
CA SER A 59 44.01 -15.22 -13.50
C SER A 59 43.12 -15.65 -14.67
N ALA A 60 41.85 -15.23 -14.69
CA ALA A 60 40.97 -15.45 -15.83
C ALA A 60 41.41 -14.68 -17.08
N SER A 61 41.90 -13.44 -16.91
CA SER A 61 42.44 -12.64 -18.01
C SER A 61 43.71 -13.26 -18.61
N GLU A 62 44.61 -13.78 -17.76
CA GLU A 62 45.83 -14.48 -18.19
C GLU A 62 45.47 -15.77 -18.95
N ALA A 63 44.57 -16.60 -18.40
CA ALA A 63 44.13 -17.82 -19.05
C ALA A 63 43.43 -17.58 -20.40
N THR A 64 42.70 -16.46 -20.55
CA THR A 64 42.04 -16.09 -21.81
C THR A 64 43.05 -15.65 -22.88
N GLN A 65 44.19 -15.06 -22.48
CA GLN A 65 45.27 -14.69 -23.40
C GLN A 65 46.01 -15.93 -23.91
N ASP A 66 46.26 -16.91 -23.03
CA ASP A 66 46.94 -18.16 -23.38
C ASP A 66 46.08 -19.09 -24.25
N ALA A 67 44.76 -19.13 -24.04
CA ALA A 67 43.82 -19.96 -24.80
C ALA A 67 43.63 -19.52 -26.27
N SER A 68 44.15 -18.35 -26.67
CA SER A 68 44.06 -17.85 -28.05
C SER A 68 44.93 -18.62 -29.07
N ALA A 69 45.72 -19.59 -28.61
CA ALA A 69 46.66 -20.37 -29.42
C ALA A 69 46.20 -21.80 -29.77
N GLU A 70 45.11 -22.31 -29.17
CA GLU A 70 44.61 -23.69 -29.38
C GLU A 70 43.27 -23.71 -30.15
N GLU A 71 43.10 -24.66 -31.08
CA GLU A 71 41.82 -24.92 -31.75
C GLU A 71 40.88 -25.64 -30.79
N VAL A 72 40.04 -24.89 -30.08
CA VAL A 72 39.05 -25.43 -29.15
C VAL A 72 37.84 -25.98 -29.91
N THR A 73 37.43 -27.22 -29.63
CA THR A 73 36.22 -27.82 -30.22
C THR A 73 34.95 -27.48 -29.43
N ASP A 74 33.79 -27.52 -30.08
CA ASP A 74 32.49 -27.25 -29.42
C ASP A 74 32.19 -28.24 -28.27
N GLU A 75 32.71 -29.47 -28.34
CA GLU A 75 32.55 -30.49 -27.28
C GLU A 75 33.38 -30.14 -26.04
N ASP A 76 34.61 -29.63 -26.22
CA ASP A 76 35.47 -29.18 -25.13
C ASP A 76 34.87 -27.96 -24.41
N ILE A 77 34.25 -27.04 -25.16
CA ILE A 77 33.54 -25.89 -24.59
C ILE A 77 32.37 -26.35 -23.72
N GLN A 78 31.59 -27.33 -24.17
CA GLN A 78 30.46 -27.85 -23.39
C GLN A 78 30.93 -28.58 -22.12
N ALA A 79 32.01 -29.34 -22.21
CA ALA A 79 32.59 -30.02 -21.05
C ALA A 79 33.11 -29.02 -20.00
N GLU A 80 33.83 -27.98 -20.44
CA GLU A 80 34.35 -26.92 -19.55
C GLU A 80 33.23 -26.06 -18.96
N GLN A 81 32.17 -25.76 -19.72
CA GLN A 81 30.99 -25.08 -19.20
C GLN A 81 30.31 -25.89 -18.09
N GLN A 82 30.16 -27.20 -18.28
CA GLN A 82 29.61 -28.08 -17.25
C GLN A 82 30.53 -28.15 -16.02
N ALA A 83 31.84 -28.29 -16.21
CA ALA A 83 32.82 -28.30 -15.12
C ALA A 83 32.81 -26.97 -14.33
N LEU A 84 32.68 -25.84 -15.01
CA LEU A 84 32.54 -24.52 -14.38
C LEU A 84 31.24 -24.39 -13.59
N LEU A 85 30.11 -24.86 -14.14
CA LEU A 85 28.83 -24.86 -13.41
C LEU A 85 28.88 -25.77 -12.17
N GLU A 86 29.52 -26.93 -12.27
CA GLU A 86 29.78 -27.81 -11.12
C GLU A 86 30.70 -27.15 -10.09
N ALA A 87 31.76 -26.49 -10.51
CA ALA A 87 32.66 -25.78 -9.61
C ALA A 87 31.95 -24.61 -8.91
N LYS A 88 31.16 -23.81 -9.63
CA LYS A 88 30.37 -22.71 -9.08
C LYS A 88 29.34 -23.20 -8.06
N SER A 89 28.58 -24.23 -8.40
CA SER A 89 27.60 -24.82 -7.47
C SER A 89 28.28 -25.40 -6.24
N ARG A 90 29.39 -26.14 -6.38
CA ARG A 90 30.19 -26.64 -5.24
C ARG A 90 30.72 -25.51 -4.36
N TYR A 91 31.22 -24.42 -4.95
CA TYR A 91 31.70 -23.26 -4.19
C TYR A 91 30.56 -22.56 -3.44
N ALA A 92 29.44 -22.30 -4.12
CA ALA A 92 28.26 -21.68 -3.50
C ALA A 92 27.72 -22.51 -2.33
N LEU A 93 27.67 -23.84 -2.48
CA LEU A 93 27.30 -24.75 -1.40
C LEU A 93 28.29 -24.70 -0.24
N LYS A 94 29.60 -24.73 -0.50
CA LYS A 94 30.62 -24.60 0.55
C LYS A 94 30.52 -23.29 1.31
N LYS A 95 30.35 -22.17 0.59
CA LYS A 95 30.16 -20.83 1.18
C LYS A 95 28.91 -20.81 2.05
N SER A 96 27.77 -21.27 1.54
CA SER A 96 26.52 -21.34 2.28
C SER A 96 26.62 -22.24 3.53
N ILE A 97 27.28 -23.40 3.44
CA ILE A 97 27.49 -24.28 4.60
C ILE A 97 28.39 -23.61 5.64
N ALA A 98 29.48 -22.96 5.21
CA ALA A 98 30.38 -22.26 6.12
C ALA A 98 29.65 -21.10 6.83
N GLU A 99 28.91 -20.27 6.11
CA GLU A 99 28.09 -19.19 6.66
C GLU A 99 27.04 -19.74 7.64
N SER A 100 26.34 -20.81 7.27
CA SER A 100 25.36 -21.46 8.13
C SER A 100 25.98 -21.97 9.44
N ILE A 101 27.17 -22.59 9.38
CA ILE A 101 27.89 -23.03 10.58
C ILE A 101 28.34 -21.84 11.43
N LEU A 102 28.87 -20.79 10.80
CA LEU A 102 29.36 -19.58 11.48
C LEU A 102 28.23 -18.81 12.18
N VAL A 103 27.02 -18.80 11.62
CA VAL A 103 25.86 -18.13 12.23
C VAL A 103 25.14 -19.04 13.22
N ALA A 104 24.86 -20.31 12.86
CA ALA A 104 24.01 -21.19 13.66
C ALA A 104 24.72 -21.72 14.91
N ASN A 105 26.02 -22.06 14.84
CA ASN A 105 26.72 -22.67 15.96
C ASN A 105 26.83 -21.73 17.18
N PRO A 106 27.20 -20.44 17.03
CA PRO A 106 27.17 -19.49 18.15
C PRO A 106 25.78 -19.31 18.74
N ILE A 107 24.73 -19.24 17.91
CA ILE A 107 23.33 -19.13 18.38
C ILE A 107 22.93 -20.37 19.19
N LEU A 108 23.19 -21.56 18.66
CA LEU A 108 22.86 -22.82 19.34
C LEU A 108 23.59 -22.93 20.68
N LYS A 109 24.86 -22.52 20.74
CA LYS A 109 25.62 -22.54 22.00
C LYS A 109 25.18 -21.45 22.97
N ALA A 110 24.84 -20.26 22.49
CA ALA A 110 24.30 -19.19 23.31
C ALA A 110 23.03 -19.63 24.04
N VAL A 111 22.15 -20.36 23.35
CA VAL A 111 20.88 -20.85 23.90
C VAL A 111 21.04 -22.13 24.72
N HIS A 112 21.85 -23.09 24.26
CA HIS A 112 21.84 -24.46 24.80
C HIS A 112 23.12 -24.90 25.53
N ALA A 113 24.27 -24.27 25.27
CA ALA A 113 25.54 -24.79 25.79
C ALA A 113 25.82 -24.38 27.25
N GLY A 114 25.04 -23.48 27.86
CA GLY A 114 25.11 -23.15 29.29
C GLY A 114 26.55 -22.89 29.76
N SER A 115 27.09 -23.76 30.62
CA SER A 115 28.46 -23.68 31.14
C SER A 115 29.56 -24.04 30.14
N ASN A 116 29.23 -24.67 29.01
CA ASN A 116 30.16 -25.06 27.94
C ASN A 116 30.25 -24.01 26.81
N ALA A 117 29.40 -22.98 26.82
CA ALA A 117 29.50 -21.84 25.93
C ALA A 117 30.71 -20.97 26.30
N SER A 118 31.42 -20.46 25.28
CA SER A 118 32.44 -19.42 25.48
C SER A 118 31.80 -18.13 26.04
N PRO A 119 32.57 -17.26 26.73
CA PRO A 119 32.03 -16.01 27.26
C PRO A 119 31.31 -15.15 26.20
N ILE A 120 31.89 -15.04 25.02
CA ILE A 120 31.32 -14.29 23.88
C ILE A 120 29.99 -14.91 23.42
N GLU A 121 29.90 -16.24 23.38
CA GLU A 121 28.66 -16.93 23.02
C GLU A 121 27.56 -16.72 24.09
N ARG A 122 27.91 -16.58 25.39
CA ARG A 122 26.92 -16.28 26.44
C ARG A 122 26.37 -14.86 26.33
N ASP A 123 27.22 -13.91 25.95
CA ASP A 123 26.85 -12.50 25.79
C ASP A 123 25.86 -12.29 24.62
N LEU A 124 25.77 -13.23 23.69
CA LEU A 124 24.79 -13.20 22.59
C LEU A 124 23.35 -13.51 23.05
N LEU A 125 23.16 -14.22 24.17
CA LEU A 125 21.83 -14.65 24.63
C LEU A 125 20.82 -13.49 24.80
N PRO A 126 21.14 -12.38 25.50
CA PRO A 126 20.19 -11.26 25.62
C PRO A 126 19.86 -10.61 24.27
N LEU A 127 20.80 -10.56 23.34
CA LEU A 127 20.56 -10.03 21.99
C LEU A 127 19.62 -10.94 21.18
N ILE A 128 19.81 -12.26 21.31
CA ILE A 128 18.95 -13.26 20.69
C ILE A 128 17.53 -13.17 21.25
N GLN A 129 17.37 -13.01 22.57
CA GLN A 129 16.07 -12.83 23.21
C GLN A 129 15.37 -11.57 22.72
N GLN A 130 16.06 -10.43 22.66
CA GLN A 130 15.49 -9.19 22.12
C GLN A 130 15.07 -9.33 20.66
N ARG A 131 15.88 -9.99 19.84
CA ARG A 131 15.55 -10.30 18.44
C ARG A 131 14.31 -11.17 18.36
N ASP A 132 14.21 -12.21 19.17
CA ASP A 132 13.09 -13.15 19.15
C ASP A 132 11.80 -12.48 19.62
N ASP A 133 11.87 -11.65 20.68
CA ASP A 133 10.75 -10.82 21.13
C ASP A 133 10.27 -9.89 20.01
N ALA A 134 11.18 -9.13 19.39
CA ALA A 134 10.86 -8.25 18.26
C ALA A 134 10.30 -9.02 17.05
N SER A 135 10.81 -10.23 16.79
CA SER A 135 10.31 -11.08 15.71
C SER A 135 8.89 -11.58 15.99
N THR A 136 8.56 -11.89 17.25
CA THR A 136 7.21 -12.30 17.63
C THR A 136 6.22 -11.14 17.54
N GLU A 137 6.62 -9.94 17.95
CA GLU A 137 5.83 -8.71 17.79
C GLU A 137 5.62 -8.37 16.31
N LEU A 138 6.66 -8.49 15.48
CA LEU A 138 6.57 -8.30 14.03
C LEU A 138 5.64 -9.33 13.39
N ALA A 139 5.72 -10.60 13.78
CA ALA A 139 4.83 -11.64 13.27
C ALA A 139 3.37 -11.38 13.66
N ALA A 140 3.11 -10.95 14.90
CA ALA A 140 1.78 -10.62 15.38
C ALA A 140 1.19 -9.41 14.63
N THR A 141 1.97 -8.35 14.45
CA THR A 141 1.55 -7.17 13.69
C THR A 141 1.34 -7.48 12.21
N ALA A 142 2.20 -8.28 11.59
CA ALA A 142 2.02 -8.73 10.20
C ALA A 142 0.73 -9.55 10.04
N ALA A 143 0.42 -10.43 10.99
CA ALA A 143 -0.84 -11.20 10.98
C ALA A 143 -2.06 -10.28 11.10
N GLN A 144 -2.01 -9.25 11.97
CA GLN A 144 -3.08 -8.26 12.09
C GLN A 144 -3.27 -7.45 10.80
N VAL A 145 -2.18 -7.03 10.17
CA VAL A 145 -2.22 -6.30 8.89
C VAL A 145 -2.82 -7.16 7.78
N LEU A 146 -2.46 -8.45 7.72
CA LEU A 146 -3.05 -9.38 6.76
C LEU A 146 -4.55 -9.55 7.00
N ALA A 147 -4.98 -9.75 8.24
CA ALA A 147 -6.40 -9.88 8.58
C ALA A 147 -7.19 -8.60 8.24
N ALA A 148 -6.64 -7.42 8.53
CA ALA A 148 -7.25 -6.14 8.18
C ALA A 148 -7.37 -5.95 6.67
N ARG A 149 -6.35 -6.38 5.92
CA ARG A 149 -6.36 -6.35 4.45
C ARG A 149 -7.41 -7.29 3.88
N GLU A 150 -7.51 -8.52 4.40
CA GLU A 150 -8.54 -9.47 3.99
C GLU A 150 -9.95 -8.92 4.25
N ALA A 151 -10.19 -8.35 5.43
CA ALA A 151 -11.45 -7.69 5.76
C ALA A 151 -11.77 -6.51 4.83
N LEU A 152 -10.78 -5.67 4.52
CA LEU A 152 -10.94 -4.58 3.55
C LEU A 152 -11.32 -5.10 2.17
N THR A 153 -10.63 -6.13 1.68
CA THR A 153 -10.92 -6.71 0.36
C THR A 153 -12.31 -7.32 0.27
N ALA A 154 -12.82 -7.92 1.37
CA ALA A 154 -14.19 -8.42 1.43
C ALA A 154 -15.22 -7.28 1.33
N VAL A 155 -15.02 -6.21 2.12
CA VAL A 155 -15.89 -5.03 2.09
C VAL A 155 -15.84 -4.33 0.73
N GLU A 156 -14.67 -4.23 0.10
CA GLU A 156 -14.53 -3.66 -1.25
C GLU A 156 -15.27 -4.51 -2.30
N ALA A 157 -15.20 -5.83 -2.22
CA ALA A 157 -15.94 -6.72 -3.11
C ALA A 157 -17.46 -6.53 -2.95
N GLU A 158 -17.96 -6.48 -1.71
CA GLU A 158 -19.37 -6.20 -1.42
C GLU A 158 -19.78 -4.82 -1.95
N ARG A 159 -18.95 -3.80 -1.74
CA ARG A 159 -19.20 -2.43 -2.24
C ARG A 159 -19.34 -2.39 -3.76
N VAL A 160 -18.52 -3.14 -4.50
CA VAL A 160 -18.62 -3.22 -5.96
C VAL A 160 -19.95 -3.82 -6.39
N VAL A 161 -20.39 -4.90 -5.73
CA VAL A 161 -21.67 -5.55 -6.01
C VAL A 161 -22.85 -4.62 -5.69
N LEU A 162 -22.83 -3.99 -4.51
CA LEU A 162 -23.87 -3.06 -4.08
C LEU A 162 -23.95 -1.83 -4.98
N SER A 163 -22.80 -1.26 -5.37
CA SER A 163 -22.73 -0.13 -6.30
C SER A 163 -23.40 -0.47 -7.63
N ARG A 164 -23.11 -1.64 -8.22
CA ARG A 164 -23.78 -2.10 -9.45
C ARG A 164 -25.29 -2.19 -9.25
N SER A 165 -25.76 -2.84 -8.19
CA SER A 165 -27.20 -2.96 -7.92
C SER A 165 -27.88 -1.61 -7.71
N ASN A 166 -27.21 -0.66 -7.07
CA ASN A 166 -27.72 0.69 -6.86
C ASN A 166 -27.83 1.44 -8.20
N THR A 167 -26.81 1.37 -9.06
CA THR A 167 -26.87 1.98 -10.41
C THR A 167 -27.99 1.36 -11.27
N GLU A 168 -28.22 0.05 -11.18
CA GLU A 168 -29.31 -0.62 -11.90
C GLU A 168 -30.68 -0.18 -11.37
N LEU A 169 -30.85 -0.06 -10.05
CA LEU A 169 -32.09 0.38 -9.43
C LEU A 169 -32.37 1.86 -9.72
N ALA A 170 -31.35 2.72 -9.65
CA ALA A 170 -31.46 4.13 -10.04
C ALA A 170 -31.88 4.26 -11.51
N GLY A 171 -31.25 3.48 -12.41
CA GLY A 171 -31.66 3.43 -13.82
C GLY A 171 -33.12 3.00 -14.02
N LYS A 172 -33.61 2.01 -13.24
CA LYS A 172 -35.02 1.62 -13.25
C LYS A 172 -35.93 2.72 -12.72
N MET A 173 -35.54 3.42 -11.66
CA MET A 173 -36.33 4.52 -11.10
C MET A 173 -36.44 5.68 -12.08
N VAL A 174 -35.35 6.06 -12.76
CA VAL A 174 -35.38 7.07 -13.82
C VAL A 174 -36.29 6.62 -14.96
N GLY A 175 -36.15 5.37 -15.44
CA GLY A 175 -37.03 4.84 -16.49
C GLY A 175 -38.52 4.81 -16.09
N LEU A 176 -38.83 4.52 -14.82
CA LEU A 176 -40.19 4.58 -14.30
C LEU A 176 -40.70 6.03 -14.16
N ALA A 177 -39.84 6.96 -13.72
CA ALA A 177 -40.18 8.38 -13.65
C ALA A 177 -40.48 8.95 -15.04
N GLU A 178 -39.68 8.60 -16.05
CA GLU A 178 -39.95 8.94 -17.44
C GLU A 178 -41.27 8.37 -17.93
N GLN A 179 -41.57 7.10 -17.63
CA GLN A 179 -42.86 6.50 -17.99
C GLN A 179 -44.04 7.20 -17.33
N VAL A 180 -43.92 7.60 -16.06
CA VAL A 180 -44.95 8.37 -15.36
C VAL A 180 -45.13 9.76 -15.96
N GLU A 181 -44.04 10.44 -16.33
CA GLU A 181 -44.12 11.74 -17.02
C GLU A 181 -44.75 11.62 -18.42
N VAL A 182 -44.41 10.58 -19.18
CA VAL A 182 -45.03 10.29 -20.48
C VAL A 182 -46.51 9.95 -20.32
N GLN A 183 -46.89 9.15 -19.32
CA GLN A 183 -48.29 8.84 -19.01
C GLN A 183 -49.06 10.10 -18.62
N LYS A 184 -48.54 10.94 -17.72
CA LYS A 184 -49.16 12.24 -17.38
C LYS A 184 -49.38 13.11 -18.61
N LYS A 185 -48.40 13.17 -19.52
CA LYS A 185 -48.52 13.94 -20.78
C LYS A 185 -49.50 13.30 -21.78
N GLY A 186 -49.68 11.98 -21.73
CA GLY A 186 -50.65 11.24 -22.54
C GLY A 186 -52.09 11.31 -22.01
N ASP A 187 -52.27 11.38 -20.69
CA ASP A 187 -53.58 11.45 -20.02
C ASP A 187 -54.26 12.84 -20.16
N ILE A 188 -53.51 13.85 -20.59
CA ILE A 188 -54.05 15.17 -20.95
C ILE A 188 -54.70 15.05 -22.34
N SER A 189 -55.97 14.66 -22.34
CA SER A 189 -56.75 14.40 -23.56
C SER A 189 -57.16 15.66 -24.33
N ASP A 190 -56.99 16.86 -23.74
CA ASP A 190 -57.44 18.13 -24.30
C ASP A 190 -56.25 18.94 -24.91
N PRO A 191 -56.21 19.16 -26.23
CA PRO A 191 -55.06 19.75 -26.91
C PRO A 191 -54.77 21.21 -26.50
N GLU A 192 -55.79 21.97 -26.09
CA GLU A 192 -55.60 23.35 -25.61
C GLU A 192 -54.91 23.42 -24.24
N LEU A 193 -55.22 22.48 -23.34
CA LEU A 193 -54.59 22.39 -22.02
C LEU A 193 -53.12 21.95 -22.17
N ARG A 194 -52.83 21.05 -23.11
CA ARG A 194 -51.47 20.60 -23.41
C ARG A 194 -50.58 21.74 -23.93
N GLY A 195 -51.10 22.56 -24.86
CA GLY A 195 -50.38 23.73 -25.36
C GLY A 195 -50.08 24.79 -24.28
N LYS A 196 -51.05 25.03 -23.37
CA LYS A 196 -50.87 25.95 -22.23
C LYS A 196 -49.85 25.44 -21.22
N ILE A 197 -49.81 24.13 -20.94
CA ILE A 197 -48.82 23.52 -20.05
C ILE A 197 -47.42 23.64 -20.64
N GLU A 198 -47.23 23.34 -21.93
CA GLU A 198 -45.94 23.50 -22.61
C GLU A 198 -45.47 24.96 -22.65
N GLU A 199 -46.40 25.90 -22.77
CA GLU A 199 -46.10 27.34 -22.71
C GLU A 199 -45.65 27.78 -21.32
N MET A 200 -46.38 27.38 -20.27
CA MET A 200 -45.99 27.66 -18.90
C MET A 200 -44.65 26.98 -18.54
N GLU A 201 -44.40 25.75 -19.00
CA GLU A 201 -43.10 25.09 -18.81
C GLU A 201 -41.95 25.87 -19.47
N ARG A 202 -42.17 26.39 -20.69
CA ARG A 202 -41.18 27.24 -21.38
C ARG A 202 -40.92 28.54 -20.62
N GLU A 203 -41.96 29.16 -20.07
CA GLU A 203 -41.82 30.36 -19.26
C GLU A 203 -41.09 30.11 -17.94
N VAL A 204 -41.40 29.00 -17.25
CA VAL A 204 -40.70 28.59 -16.03
C VAL A 204 -39.23 28.28 -16.31
N ARG A 205 -38.90 27.57 -17.40
CA ARG A 205 -37.50 27.35 -17.81
C ARG A 205 -36.76 28.66 -18.07
N ARG A 206 -37.37 29.59 -18.82
CA ARG A 206 -36.79 30.93 -19.06
C ARG A 206 -36.63 31.73 -17.77
N SER A 207 -37.55 31.60 -16.83
CA SER A 207 -37.49 32.24 -15.52
C SER A 207 -36.34 31.67 -14.67
N ARG A 208 -36.21 30.33 -14.61
CA ARG A 208 -35.12 29.64 -13.92
C ARG A 208 -33.74 29.93 -14.52
N GLN A 209 -33.62 29.98 -15.85
CA GLN A 209 -32.37 30.37 -16.50
C GLN A 209 -31.97 31.81 -16.16
N ARG A 210 -32.94 32.73 -16.18
CA ARG A 210 -32.70 34.12 -15.74
C ARG A 210 -32.30 34.18 -14.27
N TRP A 211 -32.95 33.41 -13.40
CA TRP A 211 -32.59 33.32 -11.98
C TRP A 211 -31.16 32.80 -11.79
N ARG A 212 -30.75 31.74 -12.50
CA ARG A 212 -29.37 31.21 -12.43
C ARG A 212 -28.33 32.23 -12.87
N LEU A 213 -28.59 32.94 -13.96
CA LEU A 213 -27.72 34.04 -14.41
C LEU A 213 -27.62 35.14 -13.35
N MET A 214 -28.75 35.55 -12.76
CA MET A 214 -28.77 36.56 -11.69
C MET A 214 -28.08 36.07 -10.41
N LYS A 215 -28.23 34.79 -10.02
CA LYS A 215 -27.55 34.18 -8.87
C LYS A 215 -26.03 34.17 -9.09
N GLY A 216 -25.57 33.74 -10.27
CA GLY A 216 -24.14 33.72 -10.62
C GLY A 216 -23.51 35.11 -10.70
N VAL A 217 -24.23 36.10 -11.22
CA VAL A 217 -23.77 37.50 -11.22
C VAL A 217 -23.71 38.05 -9.78
N ALA A 218 -24.74 37.80 -8.97
CA ALA A 218 -24.76 38.25 -7.58
C ALA A 218 -23.65 37.60 -6.74
N SER A 219 -23.41 36.29 -6.88
CA SER A 219 -22.33 35.61 -6.17
C SER A 219 -20.95 36.10 -6.60
N GLY A 220 -20.75 36.32 -7.90
CA GLY A 220 -19.51 36.91 -8.43
C GLY A 220 -19.25 38.33 -7.94
N VAL A 221 -20.30 39.17 -7.83
CA VAL A 221 -20.19 40.53 -7.28
C VAL A 221 -19.89 40.47 -5.78
N VAL A 222 -20.56 39.62 -5.01
CA VAL A 222 -20.32 39.49 -3.57
C VAL A 222 -18.89 39.00 -3.30
N ALA A 223 -18.42 37.97 -4.00
CA ALA A 223 -17.06 37.45 -3.87
C ALA A 223 -15.99 38.46 -4.34
N GLY A 224 -16.26 39.24 -5.39
CA GLY A 224 -15.33 40.24 -5.94
C GLY A 224 -15.32 41.59 -5.21
N SER A 225 -16.35 41.89 -4.41
CA SER A 225 -16.51 43.18 -3.71
C SER A 225 -15.62 43.34 -2.47
N GLY A 226 -14.94 42.28 -2.02
CA GLY A 226 -14.15 42.29 -0.79
C GLY A 226 -14.99 42.25 0.49
N MET A 227 -16.30 42.01 0.39
CA MET A 227 -17.19 41.76 1.51
C MET A 227 -16.90 40.38 2.12
N ASP A 228 -16.82 40.27 3.45
CA ASP A 228 -16.49 39.03 4.17
C ASP A 228 -17.69 38.05 4.20
N TRP A 229 -18.04 37.52 3.02
CA TRP A 229 -19.19 36.65 2.78
C TRP A 229 -19.09 35.28 3.46
N ALA A 230 -17.89 34.87 3.90
CA ALA A 230 -17.66 33.61 4.60
C ALA A 230 -18.20 33.62 6.04
N ARG A 231 -18.36 34.81 6.66
CA ARG A 231 -18.84 34.97 8.04
C ARG A 231 -20.35 35.15 8.15
N ASP A 232 -21.03 35.56 7.07
CA ASP A 232 -22.49 35.68 7.03
C ASP A 232 -23.09 34.42 6.41
N GLU A 233 -23.85 33.66 7.20
CA GLU A 233 -24.49 32.41 6.76
C GLU A 233 -25.35 32.60 5.50
N LYS A 234 -25.98 33.78 5.34
CA LYS A 234 -26.83 34.06 4.17
C LYS A 234 -26.02 34.29 2.90
N LEU A 235 -24.87 34.94 3.01
CA LEU A 235 -23.97 35.19 1.87
C LEU A 235 -23.15 33.94 1.54
N ARG A 236 -22.80 33.16 2.56
CA ARG A 236 -22.17 31.86 2.40
C ARG A 236 -23.08 30.89 1.65
N ALA A 237 -24.36 30.81 2.02
CA ALA A 237 -25.34 30.01 1.29
C ALA A 237 -25.50 30.48 -0.16
N LEU A 238 -25.60 31.80 -0.38
CA LEU A 238 -25.73 32.37 -1.74
C LEU A 238 -24.56 32.02 -2.67
N VAL A 239 -23.33 31.93 -2.13
CA VAL A 239 -22.09 31.69 -2.90
C VAL A 239 -21.73 30.20 -3.01
N LEU A 240 -21.95 29.41 -1.95
CA LEU A 240 -21.51 28.01 -1.88
C LEU A 240 -22.61 26.98 -2.15
N GLU A 241 -23.90 27.32 -2.05
CA GLU A 241 -24.94 26.38 -2.45
C GLU A 241 -24.95 26.29 -3.98
N GLU A 242 -24.35 25.20 -4.47
CA GLU A 242 -24.64 24.67 -5.79
C GLU A 242 -26.11 24.24 -5.79
N ASP A 243 -26.91 24.74 -6.74
CA ASP A 243 -28.31 24.33 -6.85
C ASP A 243 -28.29 22.83 -7.18
N SER A 244 -28.50 21.99 -6.17
CA SER A 244 -28.54 20.54 -6.28
C SER A 244 -29.83 20.10 -6.98
N ASP A 245 -29.94 20.40 -8.28
CA ASP A 245 -30.99 19.94 -9.18
C ASP A 245 -30.36 19.63 -10.57
N GLU A 246 -29.22 18.93 -10.59
CA GLU A 246 -28.80 18.18 -11.78
C GLU A 246 -29.50 16.82 -11.76
N GLU A 247 -30.75 16.80 -12.23
CA GLU A 247 -31.40 15.79 -13.11
C GLU A 247 -32.83 16.23 -13.46
#